data_AF-A0A535B6Y5-F1
#
_entry.id   AF-A0A535B6Y5-F1
#
_cell.length_a   1.000
_cell.length_b   1.000
_cell.length_c   1.000
_cell.angle_alpha   90.00
_cell.angle_beta   90.00
_cell.angle_gamma   90.00
#
_symmetry.space_group_name_H-M   'P 1'
#
loop_
_entity.id
_entity.type
_entity.pdbx_description
1 polymer ?
#
loop_
_entity_poly.entity_id
_entity_poly.type
_entity_poly.pdbx_seq_one_letter_code
_entity_poly.pdbx_strand_id
1 'polypeptide(L)'
;MSTPAEKLRRQLGAVPGLRGRGPVSYDYGKWVDGTHRLLATLFGERSTEEIGFLEIVGEGAEARGWGLPLAPDNPWGMQARLDRAEKYLRGLIAGVEAAAS
;
A
#
# COMPACT_ATOMS: atom_id res chain seq x y z
N MET A 1 2.99 -16.95 -15.87
CA MET A 1 2.24 -16.31 -14.77
C MET A 1 3.22 -15.46 -13.98
N SER A 2 2.81 -14.28 -13.48
CA SER A 2 3.74 -13.46 -12.69
C SER A 2 3.98 -14.03 -11.30
N THR A 3 5.21 -13.97 -10.82
CA THR A 3 5.60 -14.41 -9.47
C THR A 3 4.99 -13.49 -8.40
N PRO A 4 4.89 -13.93 -7.12
CA PRO A 4 4.50 -13.05 -6.02
C PRO A 4 5.33 -11.76 -5.95
N ALA A 5 6.66 -11.87 -6.10
CA ALA A 5 7.56 -10.72 -6.10
C ALA A 5 7.28 -9.75 -7.25
N GLU A 6 7.01 -10.24 -8.46
CA GLU A 6 6.65 -9.39 -9.60
C GLU A 6 5.32 -8.65 -9.39
N LYS A 7 4.33 -9.31 -8.78
CA LYS A 7 3.04 -8.67 -8.47
C LYS A 7 3.21 -7.56 -7.43
N LEU A 8 3.99 -7.79 -6.37
CA LEU A 8 4.31 -6.78 -5.36
C LEU A 8 5.11 -5.60 -5.95
N ARG A 9 6.09 -5.87 -6.82
CA ARG A 9 6.84 -4.83 -7.55
C ARG A 9 5.96 -3.93 -8.39
N ARG A 10 4.89 -4.45 -9.00
CA ARG A 10 3.92 -3.63 -9.75
C ARG A 10 3.19 -2.64 -8.85
N GLN A 11 2.77 -3.07 -7.65
CA GLN A 11 2.15 -2.16 -6.69
C GLN A 11 3.14 -1.11 -6.18
N LEU A 12 4.38 -1.52 -5.90
CA LEU A 12 5.45 -0.61 -5.51
C LEU A 12 5.75 0.44 -6.61
N GLY A 13 5.76 0.02 -7.88
CA GLY A 13 6.01 0.89 -9.03
C GLY A 13 4.94 1.96 -9.26
N ALA A 14 3.74 1.80 -8.70
CA ALA A 14 2.69 2.82 -8.78
C ALA A 14 2.91 3.99 -7.81
N VAL A 15 3.66 3.78 -6.72
CA VAL A 15 3.82 4.75 -5.61
C VAL A 15 4.35 6.13 -6.07
N PRO A 16 5.41 6.23 -6.91
CA PRO A 16 5.89 7.54 -7.37
C PRO A 16 4.82 8.35 -8.12
N GLY A 17 4.01 7.68 -8.94
CA GLY A 17 2.91 8.30 -9.68
C GLY A 17 1.77 8.78 -8.78
N LEU A 18 1.55 8.12 -7.64
CA LEU A 18 0.57 8.55 -6.64
C LEU A 18 1.04 9.79 -5.88
N ARG A 19 2.33 9.87 -5.51
CA ARG A 19 2.89 11.04 -4.81
C ARG A 19 2.70 12.34 -5.58
N GLY A 20 2.81 12.30 -6.92
CA GLY A 20 2.70 13.48 -7.78
C GLY A 20 1.27 14.04 -7.95
N ARG A 21 0.22 13.37 -7.44
CA ARG A 21 -1.19 13.71 -7.72
C ARG A 21 -1.87 14.56 -6.65
N GLY A 22 -1.16 15.00 -5.62
CA GLY A 22 -1.72 15.78 -4.51
C GLY A 22 -2.33 14.91 -3.39
N PRO A 23 -3.01 15.52 -2.40
CA PRO A 23 -3.23 14.90 -1.08
C PRO A 23 -4.30 13.82 -1.00
N VAL A 24 -5.27 13.75 -1.91
CA VAL A 24 -6.33 12.71 -1.91
C VAL A 24 -6.78 12.45 -3.35
N SER A 25 -6.22 11.44 -4.00
CA SER A 25 -6.64 11.06 -5.36
C SER A 25 -7.50 9.79 -5.34
N TYR A 26 -8.50 9.73 -6.22
CA TYR A 26 -9.25 8.49 -6.49
C TYR A 26 -8.31 7.31 -6.83
N ASP A 27 -7.18 7.59 -7.47
CA ASP A 27 -6.16 6.59 -7.81
C ASP A 27 -5.46 6.01 -6.57
N TYR A 28 -5.26 6.80 -5.52
CA TYR A 28 -4.77 6.29 -4.23
C TYR A 28 -5.74 5.25 -3.65
N GLY A 29 -7.04 5.55 -3.62
CA GLY A 29 -8.06 4.62 -3.14
C GLY A 29 -8.04 3.30 -3.92
N LYS A 30 -8.03 3.38 -5.26
CA LYS A 30 -7.91 2.22 -6.14
C LYS A 30 -6.66 1.40 -5.88
N TRP A 31 -5.52 2.07 -5.69
CA TRP A 31 -4.26 1.39 -5.42
C TRP A 31 -4.28 0.69 -4.07
N VAL A 32 -4.85 1.30 -3.03
CA VAL A 32 -5.02 0.68 -1.73
C VAL A 32 -5.87 -0.58 -1.85
N ASP A 33 -7.05 -0.51 -2.49
CA ASP A 33 -7.93 -1.67 -2.66
C ASP A 33 -7.27 -2.80 -3.46
N GLY A 34 -6.58 -2.44 -4.55
CA GLY A 34 -5.85 -3.41 -5.38
C GLY A 34 -4.70 -4.07 -4.64
N THR A 35 -3.96 -3.31 -3.83
CA THR A 35 -2.84 -3.82 -3.03
C THR A 35 -3.35 -4.71 -1.90
N HIS A 36 -4.37 -4.27 -1.17
CA HIS A 36 -5.02 -5.04 -0.11
C HIS A 36 -5.50 -6.40 -0.62
N ARG A 37 -6.26 -6.41 -1.73
CA ARG A 37 -6.74 -7.66 -2.36
C ARG A 37 -5.59 -8.55 -2.81
N LEU A 38 -4.51 -7.99 -3.33
CA LEU A 38 -3.33 -8.75 -3.71
C LEU A 38 -2.70 -9.42 -2.49
N LEU A 39 -2.53 -8.71 -1.37
CA LEU A 39 -1.96 -9.26 -0.15
C LEU A 39 -2.81 -10.40 0.41
N ALA A 40 -4.13 -10.22 0.48
CA ALA A 40 -5.06 -11.28 0.86
C ALA A 40 -4.94 -12.52 -0.06
N THR A 41 -4.73 -12.31 -1.36
CA THR A 41 -4.55 -13.41 -2.32
C THR A 41 -3.22 -14.14 -2.14
N LEU A 42 -2.14 -13.42 -1.80
CA LEU A 42 -0.79 -13.99 -1.70
C LEU A 42 -0.51 -14.67 -0.36
N PHE A 43 -0.97 -14.05 0.74
CA PHE A 43 -0.64 -14.45 2.10
C PHE A 43 -1.85 -15.02 2.88
N GLY A 44 -3.06 -14.92 2.30
CA GLY A 44 -4.32 -15.29 2.95
C GLY A 44 -5.04 -14.10 3.56
N GLU A 45 -6.36 -14.22 3.71
CA GLU A 45 -7.19 -13.24 4.42
C GLU A 45 -6.79 -13.19 5.91
N ARG A 46 -6.70 -11.98 6.49
CA ARG A 46 -6.27 -11.74 7.88
C ARG A 46 -4.84 -12.19 8.17
N SER A 47 -4.01 -12.26 7.13
CA SER A 47 -2.57 -12.45 7.27
C SER A 47 -1.92 -11.21 7.91
N THR A 48 -0.77 -11.41 8.55
CA THR A 48 0.01 -10.31 9.14
C THR A 48 0.38 -9.27 8.08
N GLU A 49 0.62 -9.71 6.85
CA GLU A 49 0.95 -8.89 5.68
C GLU A 49 -0.22 -7.99 5.25
N GLU A 50 -1.42 -8.55 5.22
CA GLU A 50 -2.63 -7.81 4.87
C GLU A 50 -3.02 -6.81 5.97
N ILE A 51 -3.04 -7.25 7.24
CA ILE A 51 -3.38 -6.41 8.38
C ILE A 51 -2.38 -5.27 8.54
N GLY A 52 -1.07 -5.56 8.48
CA GLY A 52 -0.03 -4.55 8.62
C GLY A 52 -0.06 -3.50 7.50
N PHE A 53 -0.50 -3.87 6.29
CA PHE A 53 -0.76 -2.89 5.24
C PHE A 53 -1.94 -1.98 5.56
N LEU A 54 -3.06 -2.54 6.05
CA LEU A 54 -4.25 -1.77 6.43
C LEU A 54 -3.98 -0.79 7.58
N GLU A 55 -3.14 -1.16 8.56
CA GLU A 55 -2.70 -0.26 9.63
C GLU A 55 -1.95 0.98 9.11
N ILE A 56 -1.25 0.86 7.98
CA ILE A 56 -0.52 1.98 7.37
C ILE A 56 -1.46 2.94 6.64
N VAL A 57 -2.38 2.39 5.83
CA VAL A 57 -3.18 3.16 4.86
C VAL A 57 -4.57 3.53 5.36
N GLY A 58 -5.04 2.87 6.42
CA GLY A 58 -6.40 2.98 6.96
C GLY A 58 -7.40 2.02 6.31
N GLU A 59 -8.36 1.55 7.09
CA GLU A 59 -9.47 0.71 6.63
C GLU A 59 -10.68 1.54 6.19
N GLY A 60 -11.16 1.35 4.96
CA GLY A 60 -12.32 2.08 4.44
C GLY A 60 -12.09 3.56 4.12
N ALA A 61 -13.08 4.20 3.48
CA ALA A 61 -12.94 5.55 2.92
C ALA A 61 -12.65 6.64 3.98
N GLU A 62 -13.29 6.56 5.15
CA GLU A 62 -13.09 7.50 6.26
C GLU A 62 -11.66 7.44 6.81
N ALA A 63 -11.17 6.25 7.18
CA ALA A 63 -9.81 6.11 7.70
C ALA A 63 -8.76 6.43 6.63
N ARG A 64 -9.06 6.18 5.35
CA ARG A 64 -8.20 6.52 4.20
C ARG A 64 -8.19 8.00 3.84
N GLY A 65 -8.98 8.83 4.52
CA GLY A 65 -8.89 10.27 4.44
C GLY A 65 -9.79 10.94 3.40
N TRP A 66 -10.96 10.35 3.11
CA TRP A 66 -12.07 11.19 2.65
C TRP A 66 -12.43 12.18 3.75
N GLY A 67 -11.87 13.40 3.68
CA GLY A 67 -12.04 14.46 4.69
C GLY A 67 -10.91 14.62 5.72
N LEU A 68 -9.78 13.89 5.63
CA LEU A 68 -8.61 14.15 6.49
C LEU A 68 -7.80 15.37 5.99
N PRO A 69 -7.10 16.11 6.88
CA PRO A 69 -6.57 17.44 6.56
C PRO A 69 -5.58 17.42 5.41
N LEU A 70 -5.75 18.38 4.50
CA LEU A 70 -4.89 18.71 3.35
C LEU A 70 -3.44 19.10 3.71
N ALA A 71 -3.05 19.00 4.98
CA ALA A 71 -1.74 19.43 5.47
C ALA A 71 -0.66 18.43 5.00
N PRO A 72 0.33 18.86 4.20
CA PRO A 72 1.36 17.98 3.63
C PRO A 72 2.18 17.26 4.71
N ASP A 73 2.36 17.89 5.87
CA ASP A 73 3.15 17.36 6.99
C ASP A 73 2.32 16.55 8.00
N ASN A 74 1.05 16.25 7.70
CA ASN A 74 0.26 15.41 8.56
C ASN A 74 0.83 13.97 8.55
N PRO A 75 1.14 13.36 9.71
CA PRO A 75 1.64 11.99 9.76
C PRO A 75 0.66 10.96 9.17
N TRP A 76 -0.61 11.32 9.04
CA TRP A 76 -1.67 10.52 8.39
C TRP A 76 -2.08 11.04 7.01
N GLY A 77 -1.38 12.04 6.48
CA GLY A 77 -1.53 12.49 5.10
C GLY A 77 -1.06 11.42 4.10
N MET A 78 -1.53 11.52 2.86
CA MET A 78 -1.25 10.55 1.80
C MET A 78 0.26 10.34 1.56
N GLN A 79 1.08 11.41 1.61
CA GLN A 79 2.53 11.29 1.42
C GLN A 79 3.18 10.40 2.47
N ALA A 80 2.93 10.67 3.75
CA ALA A 80 3.46 9.88 4.86
C ALA A 80 2.97 8.42 4.82
N ARG A 81 1.73 8.19 4.38
CA ARG A 81 1.19 6.83 4.17
C ARG A 81 1.90 6.11 3.03
N LEU A 82 2.11 6.77 1.90
CA LEU A 82 2.84 6.21 0.77
C LEU A 82 4.29 5.88 1.12
N ASP A 83 4.96 6.70 1.94
CA ASP A 83 6.33 6.43 2.40
C ASP A 83 6.40 5.17 3.28
N ARG A 84 5.47 5.04 4.22
CA ARG A 84 5.36 3.83 5.06
C ARG A 84 5.01 2.60 4.23
N ALA A 85 4.06 2.73 3.29
CA ALA A 85 3.65 1.62 2.45
C ALA A 85 4.74 1.19 1.47
N GLU A 86 5.52 2.12 0.91
CA GLU A 86 6.69 1.82 0.09
C GLU A 86 7.71 0.98 0.86
N LYS A 87 8.04 1.39 2.09
CA LYS A 87 8.95 0.61 2.96
C LYS A 87 8.39 -0.77 3.25
N TYR A 88 7.10 -0.87 3.53
CA TYR A 88 6.42 -2.12 3.84
C TYR A 88 6.46 -3.09 2.66
N LEU A 89 6.07 -2.64 1.47
CA LEU A 89 6.09 -3.46 0.24
C LEU A 89 7.50 -3.93 -0.11
N ARG A 90 8.53 -3.10 0.09
CA ARG A 90 9.93 -3.53 -0.06
C ARG A 90 10.29 -4.68 0.89
N GLY A 91 9.86 -4.60 2.15
CA GLY A 91 10.05 -5.67 3.13
C GLY A 91 9.38 -6.97 2.70
N LEU A 92 8.13 -6.89 2.23
CA LEU A 92 7.41 -8.06 1.72
C LEU A 92 8.08 -8.68 0.50
N ILE A 93 8.56 -7.86 -0.46
CA ILE A 93 9.30 -8.33 -1.63
C ILE A 93 10.54 -9.10 -1.20
N ALA A 94 11.34 -8.55 -0.28
CA ALA A 94 12.53 -9.24 0.22
C ALA A 94 12.18 -10.57 0.91
N GLY A 95 11.11 -10.61 1.70
CA GLY A 95 10.65 -11.83 2.37
C GLY A 95 10.22 -12.93 1.40
N VAL A 96 9.45 -12.59 0.35
CA VAL A 96 9.00 -13.60 -0.64
C VAL A 96 10.14 -14.08 -1.53
N GLU A 97 11.15 -13.26 -1.80
CA GLU A 97 12.32 -13.67 -2.59
C GLU A 97 13.25 -14.58 -1.78
N ALA A 98 13.43 -14.29 -0.50
CA ALA A 98 14.18 -15.16 0.41
C ALA A 98 13.53 -16.54 0.56
N ALA A 99 12.19 -16.61 0.59
CA ALA A 99 11.45 -17.87 0.69
C ALA A 99 11.42 -18.69 -0.61
N ALA A 100 11.72 -18.06 -1.75
CA ALA A 100 11.75 -18.70 -3.07
C ALA A 100 13.16 -19.16 -3.51
N SER A 101 14.18 -18.83 -2.71
CA SER A 101 15.59 -19.23 -2.90
C SER A 101 15.88 -20.55 -2.21
#